data_AF-A0A8J3MNI8-F1
#
_entry.id   AF-A0A8J3MNI8-F1
#
_cell.length_a   1.000
_cell.length_b   1.000
_cell.length_c   1.000
_cell.angle_alpha   90.00
_cell.angle_beta   90.00
_cell.angle_gamma   90.00
#
_symmetry.space_group_name_H-M   'P 1'
#
loop_
_entity.id
_entity.type
_entity.pdbx_description
1 polymer ?
#
loop_
_entity_poly.entity_id
_entity_poly.type
_entity_poly.pdbx_seq_one_letter_code
_entity_poly.pdbx_strand_id
1 'polypeptide(L)'
;MPGSEVAEGDVTDPGQRGADQTAQADEVPTARRRVAGWLIDYLIVVLLGVVLVVLATVFVIDNAVNTALSTAVDAGSQAVSTHHVSVGGLVVGVTWPVLVAVLLIPFLQFTYLAGMLAWGGRSVGKAVTDVRVVPVAAQLTRLRPSHVVARALLTAMLDTGIVSVAFVVFVNSPLLGVLVWAVAVVAFWGNLLAAFGRRRRTVVDLISGTRVVRTRMYAALAAGAADLARRAAEAAVTAGRQTSGLAVAAGQVTVDLGTVAGQGAREGAQAVAGSAPVQQAVARAGDAATATGQRLREGAQAVVGRESVQQTVEKTAVAASAAVQSAREGAEKLARSAPVQQALNSPAGQQAQALGAAGAQRARDVGGQAAEQARRIGGRAQQLWRERRAQRTGPVPPGADTEPDEGDEITGA
;
A
#
# COMPACT_ATOMS: atom_id res chain seq x y z
N MET A 1 -65.05 -14.71 14.22
CA MET A 1 -64.26 -13.45 14.23
C MET A 1 -62.82 -13.82 14.55
N PRO A 2 -61.95 -14.08 13.56
CA PRO A 2 -60.55 -14.38 13.82
C PRO A 2 -59.78 -13.07 14.06
N GLY A 3 -59.06 -13.00 15.17
CA GLY A 3 -58.23 -11.87 15.57
C GLY A 3 -56.98 -11.77 14.70
N SER A 4 -56.79 -10.62 14.07
CA SER A 4 -55.60 -10.26 13.32
C SER A 4 -54.47 -9.90 14.28
N GLU A 5 -53.58 -10.87 14.49
CA GLU A 5 -52.28 -10.70 15.15
C GLU A 5 -51.40 -9.87 14.21
N VAL A 6 -51.35 -8.56 14.47
CA VAL A 6 -50.49 -7.63 13.73
C VAL A 6 -49.07 -7.96 14.16
N ALA A 7 -48.33 -8.60 13.26
CA ALA A 7 -46.90 -8.86 13.42
C ALA A 7 -46.18 -7.54 13.69
N GLU A 8 -45.80 -7.35 14.95
CA GLU A 8 -44.94 -6.28 15.44
C GLU A 8 -43.57 -6.48 14.80
N GLY A 9 -43.44 -5.93 13.59
CA GLY A 9 -42.21 -5.96 12.81
C GLY A 9 -41.15 -5.22 13.58
N ASP A 10 -40.10 -5.95 13.97
CA ASP A 10 -38.87 -5.47 14.56
C ASP A 10 -38.22 -4.44 13.62
N VAL A 11 -38.66 -3.18 13.74
CA VAL A 11 -38.05 -2.01 13.10
C VAL A 11 -36.74 -1.77 13.84
N THR A 12 -35.76 -2.61 13.55
CA THR A 12 -34.37 -2.35 13.92
C THR A 12 -33.97 -1.02 13.29
N ASP A 13 -33.90 0.02 14.13
CA ASP A 13 -33.54 1.38 13.74
C ASP A 13 -32.23 1.34 12.94
N PRO A 14 -32.24 1.71 11.64
CA PRO A 14 -31.03 1.73 10.82
C PRO A 14 -29.94 2.66 11.39
N GLY A 15 -30.30 3.58 12.30
CA GLY A 15 -29.35 4.41 13.04
C GLY A 15 -28.47 3.64 14.03
N GLN A 16 -28.97 2.57 14.65
CA GLN A 16 -28.23 1.82 15.68
C GLN A 16 -27.09 0.97 15.09
N ARG A 17 -27.27 0.41 13.88
CA ARG A 17 -26.21 -0.38 13.21
C ARG A 17 -24.97 0.45 12.84
N GLY A 18 -25.12 1.75 12.63
CA GLY A 18 -24.00 2.67 12.38
C GLY A 18 -23.21 3.02 13.64
N ALA A 19 -23.88 3.14 14.79
CA ALA A 19 -23.26 3.44 16.08
C ALA A 19 -22.41 2.27 16.60
N ASP A 20 -22.89 1.04 16.47
CA ASP A 20 -22.13 -0.14 16.93
C ASP A 20 -20.93 -0.47 16.03
N GLN A 21 -21.03 -0.21 14.72
CA GLN A 21 -19.90 -0.37 13.78
C GLN A 21 -18.80 0.69 13.98
N THR A 22 -19.15 1.89 14.43
CA THR A 22 -18.15 2.92 14.78
C THR A 22 -17.50 2.64 16.13
N ALA A 23 -18.22 2.04 17.09
CA ALA A 23 -17.66 1.64 18.38
C ALA A 23 -16.67 0.46 18.28
N GLN A 24 -16.90 -0.52 17.39
CA GLN A 24 -15.99 -1.67 17.20
C GLN A 24 -14.73 -1.38 16.36
N ALA A 25 -14.61 -0.18 15.78
CA ALA A 25 -13.47 0.20 14.94
C ALA A 25 -12.27 0.79 15.71
N ASP A 26 -12.44 1.14 16.99
CA ASP A 26 -11.43 1.82 17.81
C ASP A 26 -10.54 0.84 18.60
N GLU A 27 -10.00 -0.18 17.93
CA GLU A 27 -8.97 -1.03 18.55
C GLU A 27 -7.74 -0.17 18.91
N VAL A 28 -7.47 -0.10 20.21
CA VAL A 28 -6.30 0.61 20.75
C VAL A 28 -5.03 -0.08 20.23
N PRO A 29 -4.14 0.64 19.50
CA PRO A 29 -2.91 0.05 19.01
C PRO A 29 -2.07 -0.54 20.16
N THR A 30 -1.44 -1.67 19.91
CA THR A 30 -0.43 -2.24 20.82
C THR A 30 0.71 -1.23 21.02
N ALA A 31 1.24 -1.11 22.26
CA ALA A 31 2.35 -0.20 22.57
C ALA A 31 3.55 -0.37 21.63
N ARG A 32 3.90 -1.63 21.29
CA ARG A 32 5.01 -1.96 20.36
C ARG A 32 4.88 -1.26 19.01
N ARG A 33 3.70 -1.28 18.39
CA ARG A 33 3.46 -0.63 17.08
C ARG A 33 3.59 0.89 17.17
N ARG A 34 3.10 1.50 18.25
CA ARG A 34 3.22 2.94 18.47
C ARG A 34 4.68 3.35 18.64
N VAL A 35 5.42 2.59 19.44
CA VAL A 35 6.86 2.82 19.66
C VAL A 35 7.63 2.64 18.36
N ALA A 36 7.33 1.62 17.56
CA ALA A 36 7.95 1.42 16.25
C ALA A 36 7.67 2.58 15.29
N GLY A 37 6.43 3.06 15.21
CA GLY A 37 6.07 4.19 14.36
C GLY A 37 6.76 5.48 14.80
N TRP A 38 6.84 5.72 16.11
CA TRP A 38 7.59 6.84 16.67
C TRP A 38 9.09 6.72 16.40
N LEU A 39 9.69 5.54 16.57
CA LEU A 39 11.12 5.30 16.34
C LEU A 39 11.50 5.54 14.87
N ILE A 40 10.67 5.12 13.92
CA ILE A 40 10.89 5.37 12.49
C ILE A 40 10.89 6.89 12.22
N ASP A 41 9.88 7.61 12.70
CA ASP A 41 9.80 9.07 12.54
C ASP A 41 11.03 9.76 13.17
N TYR A 42 11.44 9.30 14.36
CA TYR A 42 12.61 9.82 15.08
C TYR A 42 13.91 9.58 14.30
N LEU A 43 14.13 8.37 13.77
CA LEU A 43 15.32 8.04 12.98
C LEU A 43 15.45 8.92 11.72
N ILE A 44 14.33 9.21 11.05
CA ILE A 44 14.31 10.13 9.89
C ILE A 44 14.83 11.52 10.31
N VAL A 45 14.34 12.04 11.43
CA VAL A 45 14.75 13.36 11.95
C VAL A 45 16.20 13.36 12.41
N VAL A 46 16.64 12.32 13.13
CA VAL A 46 18.04 12.19 13.59
C VAL A 46 18.99 12.12 12.41
N LEU A 47 18.68 11.33 11.39
CA LEU A 47 19.51 11.24 10.18
C LEU A 47 19.65 12.61 9.52
N LEU A 48 18.55 13.34 9.34
CA LEU A 48 18.55 14.69 8.79
C LEU A 48 19.37 15.66 9.65
N GLY A 49 19.23 15.59 10.97
CA GLY A 49 19.98 16.43 11.90
C GLY A 49 21.48 16.14 11.89
N VAL A 50 21.88 14.87 11.83
CA VAL A 50 23.29 14.48 11.70
C VAL A 50 23.89 15.02 10.41
N VAL A 51 23.20 14.85 9.27
CA VAL A 51 23.66 15.42 7.98
C VAL A 51 23.84 16.93 8.09
N LEU A 52 22.88 17.62 8.68
CA LEU A 52 22.92 19.07 8.82
C LEU A 52 24.10 19.56 9.68
N VAL A 53 24.35 18.91 10.83
CA VAL A 53 25.45 19.26 11.73
C VAL A 53 26.80 18.96 11.07
N VAL A 54 26.93 17.83 10.38
CA VAL A 54 28.15 17.48 9.63
C VAL A 54 28.44 18.53 8.56
N LEU A 55 27.44 18.91 7.75
CA LEU A 55 27.60 19.94 6.71
C LEU A 55 27.99 21.29 7.31
N ALA A 56 27.35 21.71 8.42
CA ALA A 56 27.71 22.94 9.11
C ALA A 56 29.14 22.90 9.65
N THR A 57 29.59 21.74 10.16
CA THR A 57 30.95 21.56 10.68
C THR A 57 31.98 21.63 9.55
N VAL A 58 31.74 20.97 8.41
CA VAL A 58 32.62 21.05 7.24
C VAL A 58 32.72 22.48 6.73
N PHE A 59 31.58 23.17 6.59
CA PHE A 59 31.55 24.59 6.17
C PHE A 59 32.36 25.49 7.11
N VAL A 60 32.27 25.25 8.42
CA VAL A 60 33.02 25.99 9.43
C VAL A 60 34.52 25.72 9.32
N ILE A 61 34.93 24.47 9.12
CA ILE A 61 36.34 24.11 8.93
C ILE A 61 36.90 24.76 7.67
N ASP A 62 36.18 24.67 6.55
CA ASP A 62 36.60 25.26 5.28
C ASP A 62 36.74 26.78 5.40
N ASN A 63 35.77 27.46 6.01
CA ASN A 63 35.86 28.90 6.23
C ASN A 63 36.96 29.28 7.21
N ALA A 64 37.19 28.51 8.26
CA ALA A 64 38.27 28.76 9.21
C ALA A 64 39.64 28.62 8.54
N VAL A 65 39.84 27.59 7.72
CA VAL A 65 41.07 27.38 6.95
C VAL A 65 41.28 28.51 5.94
N ASN A 66 40.25 28.88 5.19
CA ASN A 66 40.32 29.96 4.21
C ASN A 66 40.59 31.32 4.87
N THR A 67 39.95 31.60 6.01
CA THR A 67 40.17 32.84 6.79
C THR A 67 41.55 32.86 7.42
N ALA A 68 42.03 31.74 7.96
CA ALA A 68 43.38 31.65 8.51
C ALA A 68 44.44 31.83 7.41
N LEU A 69 44.21 31.27 6.23
CA LEU A 69 45.11 31.42 5.09
C LEU A 69 45.12 32.87 4.59
N SER A 70 43.96 33.52 4.42
CA SER A 70 43.90 34.93 4.01
C SER A 70 44.52 35.84 5.06
N THR A 71 44.24 35.59 6.35
CA THR A 71 44.83 36.35 7.45
C THR A 71 46.33 36.11 7.57
N ALA A 72 46.84 34.93 7.26
CA ALA A 72 48.28 34.67 7.24
C ALA A 72 48.99 35.36 6.06
N VAL A 73 48.33 35.47 4.90
CA VAL A 73 48.83 36.26 3.76
C VAL A 73 48.83 37.75 4.10
N ASP A 74 47.74 38.25 4.68
CA ASP A 74 47.59 39.66 5.04
C ASP A 74 48.48 40.02 6.24
N ALA A 75 48.58 39.17 7.26
CA ALA A 75 49.50 39.34 8.39
C ALA A 75 50.95 39.09 7.99
N GLY A 76 51.24 38.26 6.99
CA GLY A 76 52.56 38.21 6.36
C GLY A 76 52.93 39.56 5.72
N SER A 77 51.95 40.27 5.17
CA SER A 77 52.12 41.63 4.65
C SER A 77 52.15 42.72 5.75
N GLN A 78 51.42 42.53 6.86
CA GLN A 78 51.28 43.48 7.98
C GLN A 78 52.14 43.17 9.22
N ALA A 79 52.87 42.06 9.30
CA ALA A 79 53.83 41.76 10.37
C ALA A 79 55.01 42.75 10.39
N VAL A 80 55.07 43.66 9.42
CA VAL A 80 55.90 44.87 9.44
C VAL A 80 55.34 45.94 10.41
N SER A 81 54.07 45.86 10.80
CA SER A 81 53.36 46.85 11.61
C SER A 81 52.44 46.15 12.63
N THR A 82 53.05 45.61 13.68
CA THR A 82 52.48 45.39 15.04
C THR A 82 50.98 45.62 15.23
N HIS A 83 50.16 44.56 15.38
CA HIS A 83 49.01 44.55 16.32
C HIS A 83 48.38 43.19 16.61
N HIS A 84 47.71 43.13 17.76
CA HIS A 84 47.12 41.96 18.43
C HIS A 84 45.87 41.44 17.72
N VAL A 85 45.89 40.19 17.25
CA VAL A 85 44.69 39.49 16.74
C VAL A 85 43.83 39.06 17.93
N SER A 86 42.59 39.57 18.01
CA SER A 86 41.66 39.19 19.08
C SER A 86 41.06 37.81 18.81
N VAL A 87 41.38 36.83 19.66
CA VAL A 87 40.90 35.43 19.57
C VAL A 87 39.36 35.32 19.65
N GLY A 88 38.68 36.30 20.25
CA GLY A 88 37.22 36.28 20.47
C GLY A 88 36.38 36.32 19.18
N GLY A 89 36.80 37.04 18.14
CA GLY A 89 36.04 37.12 16.87
C GLY A 89 36.01 35.81 16.09
N LEU A 90 37.08 35.01 16.20
CA LEU A 90 37.22 33.74 15.50
C LEU A 90 36.27 32.68 16.08
N VAL A 91 36.07 32.68 17.40
CA VAL A 91 35.14 31.77 18.09
C VAL A 91 33.68 32.06 17.72
N VAL A 92 33.29 33.35 17.61
CA VAL A 92 31.93 33.74 17.26
C VAL A 92 31.59 33.37 15.80
N GLY A 93 32.51 33.62 14.86
CA GLY A 93 32.31 33.29 13.45
C GLY A 93 32.20 31.79 13.16
N VAL A 94 32.96 30.98 13.90
CA VAL A 94 32.97 29.50 13.81
C VAL A 94 31.73 28.87 14.43
N THR A 95 31.23 29.43 15.53
CA THR A 95 30.15 28.79 16.31
C THR A 95 28.76 29.06 15.71
N TRP A 96 28.56 30.22 15.07
CA TRP A 96 27.24 30.63 14.58
C TRP A 96 26.59 29.65 13.57
N PRO A 97 27.26 29.15 12.51
CA PRO A 97 26.65 28.22 11.56
C PRO A 97 26.20 26.91 12.21
N VAL A 98 26.96 26.42 13.20
CA VAL A 98 26.60 25.21 13.96
C VAL A 98 25.37 25.47 14.82
N LEU A 99 25.26 26.63 15.48
CA LEU A 99 24.07 26.98 16.26
C LEU A 99 22.83 27.08 15.37
N VAL A 100 22.94 27.72 14.20
CA VAL A 100 21.85 27.80 13.22
C VAL A 100 21.44 26.41 12.76
N ALA A 101 22.40 25.53 12.46
CA ALA A 101 22.11 24.16 12.08
C ALA A 101 21.35 23.42 13.19
N VAL A 102 21.84 23.48 14.43
CA VAL A 102 21.19 22.84 15.58
C VAL A 102 19.76 23.35 15.81
N LEU A 103 19.50 24.65 15.59
CA LEU A 103 18.16 25.24 15.69
C LEU A 103 17.26 24.91 14.49
N LEU A 104 17.82 24.61 13.33
CA LEU A 104 17.07 24.24 12.14
C LEU A 104 16.50 22.81 12.25
N ILE A 105 17.09 21.93 13.06
CA ILE A 105 16.60 20.56 13.31
C ILE A 105 15.13 20.54 13.78
N PRO A 106 14.75 21.19 14.91
CA PRO A 106 13.37 21.19 15.37
C PRO A 106 12.42 21.87 14.37
N PHE A 107 12.89 22.85 13.60
CA PHE A 107 12.10 23.49 12.55
C PHE A 107 11.79 22.49 11.42
N LEU A 108 12.78 21.76 10.93
CA LEU A 108 12.60 20.72 9.90
C LEU A 108 11.73 19.57 10.42
N GLN A 109 11.89 19.17 11.68
CA GLN A 109 11.01 18.19 12.31
C GLN A 109 9.56 18.68 12.36
N PHE A 110 9.35 19.94 12.74
CA PHE A 110 8.02 20.56 12.77
C PHE A 110 7.37 20.56 11.38
N THR A 111 8.08 21.04 10.34
CA THR A 111 7.53 21.11 8.98
C THR A 111 7.24 19.72 8.41
N TYR A 112 8.12 18.75 8.66
CA TYR A 112 7.89 17.34 8.31
C TYR A 112 6.61 16.80 8.97
N LEU A 113 6.47 16.95 10.29
CA LEU A 113 5.31 16.43 11.01
C LEU A 113 4.02 17.16 10.62
N ALA A 114 4.05 18.48 10.50
CA ALA A 114 2.90 19.29 10.11
C ALA A 114 2.43 18.93 8.70
N GLY A 115 3.34 18.83 7.74
CA GLY A 115 3.03 18.46 6.36
C GLY A 115 2.43 17.07 6.24
N MET A 116 3.05 16.07 6.87
CA MET A 116 2.56 14.68 6.84
C MET A 116 1.20 14.52 7.53
N LEU A 117 0.99 15.20 8.67
CA LEU A 117 -0.30 15.20 9.36
C LEU A 117 -1.37 15.96 8.57
N ALA A 118 -1.04 17.05 7.89
CA ALA A 118 -1.98 17.80 7.05
C ALA A 118 -2.40 17.00 5.81
N TRP A 119 -1.46 16.27 5.19
CA TRP A 119 -1.74 15.47 4.00
C TRP A 119 -2.61 14.25 4.32
N GLY A 120 -2.17 13.42 5.26
CA GLY A 120 -2.76 12.09 5.46
C GLY A 120 -3.21 11.78 6.88
N GLY A 121 -3.08 12.73 7.82
CA GLY A 121 -3.27 12.46 9.25
C GLY A 121 -2.26 11.45 9.82
N ARG A 122 -1.16 11.19 9.10
CA ARG A 122 -0.16 10.16 9.41
C ARG A 122 1.24 10.61 8.98
N SER A 123 2.21 10.41 9.85
CA SER A 123 3.65 10.46 9.52
C SER A 123 4.09 9.15 8.86
N VAL A 124 5.33 9.09 8.34
CA VAL A 124 5.83 7.91 7.60
C VAL A 124 5.84 6.68 8.49
N GLY A 125 6.38 6.76 9.71
CA GLY A 125 6.40 5.65 10.66
C GLY A 125 5.01 5.23 11.10
N LYS A 126 4.07 6.18 11.23
CA LYS A 126 2.66 5.87 11.52
C LYS A 126 1.96 5.19 10.34
N ALA A 127 2.27 5.59 9.11
CA ALA A 127 1.79 4.90 7.92
C ALA A 127 2.29 3.46 7.89
N VAL A 128 3.59 3.23 8.10
CA VAL A 128 4.20 1.89 8.13
C VAL A 128 3.60 1.00 9.22
N THR A 129 3.22 1.56 10.36
CA THR A 129 2.69 0.77 11.50
C THR A 129 1.17 0.59 11.52
N ASP A 130 0.47 1.10 10.49
CA ASP A 130 -0.99 1.10 10.37
C ASP A 130 -1.65 1.86 11.53
N VAL A 131 -1.14 3.04 11.81
CA VAL A 131 -1.59 3.92 12.89
C VAL A 131 -1.92 5.30 12.32
N ARG A 132 -3.02 5.91 12.78
CA ARG A 132 -3.38 7.29 12.45
C ARG A 132 -3.64 8.12 13.70
N VAL A 133 -3.49 9.43 13.56
CA VAL A 133 -3.91 10.38 14.60
C VAL A 133 -5.33 10.84 14.28
N VAL A 134 -6.22 10.81 15.27
CA VAL A 134 -7.59 11.33 15.18
C VAL A 134 -7.87 12.29 16.34
N PRO A 135 -8.76 13.28 16.19
CA PRO A 135 -9.19 14.10 17.31
C PRO A 135 -9.90 13.23 18.37
N VAL A 136 -9.84 13.64 19.64
CA VAL A 136 -10.58 12.98 20.73
C VAL A 136 -12.08 13.28 20.63
N ALA A 137 -12.45 14.45 20.10
CA ALA A 137 -13.84 14.81 19.85
C ALA A 137 -14.44 13.89 18.76
N ALA A 138 -15.31 12.96 19.18
CA ALA A 138 -15.80 11.82 18.40
C ALA A 138 -16.54 12.18 17.10
N GLN A 139 -16.91 13.43 16.89
CA GLN A 139 -17.70 13.87 15.75
C GLN A 139 -16.89 14.33 14.54
N LEU A 140 -15.56 14.48 14.66
CA LEU A 140 -14.72 15.01 13.58
C LEU A 140 -13.93 13.90 12.89
N THR A 141 -14.24 13.67 11.61
CA THR A 141 -13.50 12.74 10.73
C THR A 141 -12.13 13.26 10.31
N ARG A 142 -11.88 14.57 10.42
CA ARG A 142 -10.61 15.22 10.08
C ARG A 142 -10.06 16.04 11.25
N LEU A 143 -8.73 16.05 11.41
CA LEU A 143 -8.08 16.97 12.35
C LEU A 143 -8.25 18.41 11.83
N ARG A 144 -8.62 19.32 12.73
CA ARG A 144 -8.54 20.75 12.45
C ARG A 144 -7.05 21.16 12.29
N PRO A 145 -6.72 22.11 11.39
CA PRO A 145 -5.33 22.55 11.18
C PRO A 145 -4.63 22.99 12.46
N SER A 146 -5.36 23.62 13.38
CA SER A 146 -4.82 24.04 14.69
C SER A 146 -4.30 22.86 15.52
N HIS A 147 -5.01 21.74 15.55
CA HIS A 147 -4.57 20.55 16.29
C HIS A 147 -3.37 19.88 15.61
N VAL A 148 -3.30 19.92 14.27
CA VAL A 148 -2.14 19.42 13.52
C VAL A 148 -0.89 20.21 13.87
N VAL A 149 -0.97 21.54 13.78
CA VAL A 149 0.14 22.45 14.07
C VAL A 149 0.57 22.34 15.54
N ALA A 150 -0.38 22.38 16.48
CA ALA A 150 -0.08 22.26 17.91
C ALA A 150 0.62 20.93 18.22
N ARG A 151 0.12 19.82 17.68
CA ARG A 151 0.73 18.49 17.87
C ARG A 151 2.14 18.44 17.28
N ALA A 152 2.32 18.91 16.05
CA ALA A 152 3.62 18.90 15.38
C ALA A 152 4.64 19.74 16.15
N LEU A 153 4.23 20.93 16.60
CA LEU A 153 5.09 21.85 17.37
C LEU A 153 5.49 21.26 18.72
N LEU A 154 4.54 20.72 19.48
CA LEU A 154 4.82 20.09 20.78
C LEU A 154 5.73 18.87 20.65
N THR A 155 5.55 18.08 19.59
CA THR A 155 6.42 16.93 19.32
C THR A 155 7.84 17.40 18.97
N ALA A 156 7.98 18.37 18.07
CA ALA A 156 9.28 18.90 17.69
C ALA A 156 10.00 19.55 18.88
N MET A 157 9.29 20.31 19.71
CA MET A 157 9.84 20.93 20.92
C MET A 157 10.34 19.89 21.92
N LEU A 158 9.54 18.85 22.20
CA LEU A 158 9.91 17.82 23.17
C LEU A 158 11.02 16.89 22.67
N ASP A 159 11.05 16.56 21.38
CA ASP A 159 12.01 15.60 20.84
C ASP A 159 13.38 16.26 20.58
N THR A 160 13.42 17.45 19.98
CA THR A 160 14.67 18.10 19.57
C THR A 160 14.78 19.56 19.99
N GLY A 161 13.67 20.30 20.11
CA GLY A 161 13.70 21.75 20.34
C GLY A 161 14.34 22.15 21.67
N ILE A 162 13.92 21.55 22.79
CA ILE A 162 14.50 21.89 24.10
C ILE A 162 15.99 21.50 24.16
N VAL A 163 16.38 20.39 23.52
CA VAL A 163 17.79 19.97 23.43
C VAL A 163 18.61 20.96 22.58
N SER A 164 18.08 21.42 21.45
CA SER A 164 18.72 22.44 20.62
C SER A 164 18.88 23.76 21.38
N VAL A 165 17.87 24.19 22.13
CA VAL A 165 17.96 25.38 23.00
C VAL A 165 19.00 25.17 24.11
N ALA A 166 19.01 23.99 24.75
CA ALA A 166 20.00 23.66 25.78
C ALA A 166 21.43 23.77 25.23
N PHE A 167 21.68 23.31 24.00
CA PHE A 167 22.96 23.42 23.34
C PHE A 167 23.37 24.88 23.09
N VAL A 168 22.47 25.72 22.58
CA VAL A 168 22.72 27.16 22.38
C VAL A 168 23.03 27.86 23.71
N VAL A 169 22.28 27.53 24.77
CA VAL A 169 22.49 28.07 26.10
C VAL A 169 23.83 27.59 26.68
N PHE A 170 24.18 26.32 26.48
CA PHE A 170 25.43 25.71 26.97
C PHE A 170 26.68 26.44 26.46
N VAL A 171 26.66 26.89 25.20
CA VAL A 171 27.77 27.67 24.61
C VAL A 171 28.03 28.98 25.37
N ASN A 172 26.99 29.61 25.92
CA ASN A 172 27.11 30.88 26.64
C ASN A 172 27.21 30.69 28.16
N SER A 173 26.57 29.66 28.70
CA SER A 173 26.51 29.34 30.12
C SER A 173 26.40 27.82 30.31
N PRO A 174 27.51 27.13 30.59
CA PRO A 174 27.54 25.67 30.69
C PRO A 174 26.60 25.13 31.76
N LEU A 175 26.56 25.77 32.93
CA LEU A 175 25.69 25.34 34.04
C LEU A 175 24.20 25.43 33.66
N LEU A 176 23.78 26.56 33.07
CA LEU A 176 22.40 26.74 32.63
C LEU A 176 22.05 25.79 31.49
N GLY A 177 22.98 25.57 30.55
CA GLY A 177 22.80 24.61 29.46
C GLY A 177 22.56 23.18 29.96
N VAL A 178 23.34 22.73 30.95
CA VAL A 178 23.15 21.41 31.59
C VAL A 178 21.79 21.33 32.30
N LEU A 179 21.35 22.38 32.98
CA LEU A 179 20.02 22.42 33.61
C LEU A 179 18.90 22.31 32.58
N VAL A 180 18.96 23.09 31.48
CA VAL A 180 17.95 23.03 30.40
C VAL A 180 17.97 21.67 29.71
N TRP A 181 19.15 21.08 29.51
CA TRP A 181 19.29 19.72 28.98
C TRP A 181 18.65 18.69 29.91
N ALA A 182 18.85 18.77 31.23
CA ALA A 182 18.20 17.89 32.19
C ALA A 182 16.67 18.00 32.12
N VAL A 183 16.13 19.22 31.97
CA VAL A 183 14.69 19.44 31.73
C VAL A 183 14.25 18.78 30.43
N ALA A 184 15.04 18.87 29.35
CA ALA A 184 14.75 18.22 28.08
C ALA A 184 14.65 16.68 28.24
N VAL A 185 15.60 16.07 28.93
CA VAL A 185 15.64 14.63 29.20
C VAL A 185 14.40 14.20 30.00
N VAL A 186 14.05 14.93 31.06
CA VAL A 186 12.86 14.63 31.87
C VAL A 186 11.59 14.78 31.04
N ALA A 187 11.47 15.83 30.23
CA ALA A 187 10.31 16.06 29.37
C ALA A 187 10.15 14.97 28.29
N PHE A 188 11.27 14.58 27.67
CA PHE A 188 11.34 13.50 26.70
C PHE A 188 10.89 12.16 27.30
N TRP A 189 11.49 11.76 28.43
CA TRP A 189 11.12 10.52 29.12
C TRP A 189 9.69 10.57 29.66
N GLY A 190 9.23 11.69 30.20
CA GLY A 190 7.85 11.87 30.64
C GLY A 190 6.85 11.65 29.50
N ASN A 191 7.13 12.20 28.32
CA ASN A 191 6.32 12.00 27.13
C ASN A 191 6.35 10.54 26.63
N LEU A 192 7.53 9.91 26.61
CA LEU A 192 7.72 8.53 26.18
C LEU A 192 7.04 7.54 27.14
N LEU A 193 7.23 7.71 28.45
CA LEU A 193 6.62 6.86 29.49
C LEU A 193 5.09 7.01 29.51
N ALA A 194 4.56 8.21 29.25
CA ALA A 194 3.12 8.42 29.09
C ALA A 194 2.51 7.57 27.95
N ALA A 195 3.30 7.24 26.91
CA ALA A 195 2.87 6.34 25.84
C ALA A 195 2.60 4.90 26.33
N PHE A 196 3.28 4.46 27.39
CA PHE A 196 3.13 3.13 27.99
C PHE A 196 2.06 3.05 29.09
N GLY A 197 1.57 4.20 29.58
CA GLY A 197 0.59 4.24 30.67
C GLY A 197 -0.76 3.59 30.34
N ARG A 198 -1.57 3.34 31.37
CA ARG A 198 -2.92 2.70 31.23
C ARG A 198 -3.82 3.41 30.21
N ARG A 199 -3.76 4.74 30.14
CA ARG A 199 -4.53 5.55 29.19
C ARG A 199 -3.92 5.61 27.78
N ARG A 200 -2.66 5.17 27.62
CA ARG A 200 -1.89 5.16 26.36
C ARG A 200 -2.04 6.46 25.56
N ARG A 201 -1.96 7.60 26.24
CA ARG A 201 -1.96 8.94 25.63
C ARG A 201 -0.69 9.63 26.06
N THR A 202 0.08 10.11 25.08
CA THR A 202 1.27 10.91 25.39
C THR A 202 0.87 12.27 25.95
N VAL A 203 1.81 12.99 26.55
CA VAL A 203 1.55 14.37 27.03
C VAL A 203 1.15 15.26 25.85
N VAL A 204 1.81 15.07 24.70
CA VAL A 204 1.45 15.73 23.44
C VAL A 204 0.02 15.41 23.01
N ASP A 205 -0.39 14.14 23.07
CA ASP A 205 -1.76 13.72 22.72
C ASP A 205 -2.79 14.42 23.61
N LEU A 206 -2.50 14.52 24.92
CA LEU A 206 -3.36 15.16 25.89
C LEU A 206 -3.53 16.65 25.62
N ILE A 207 -2.43 17.38 25.43
CA ILE A 207 -2.44 18.84 25.20
C ILE A 207 -3.08 19.16 23.85
N SER A 208 -2.78 18.37 22.81
CA SER A 208 -3.33 18.60 21.46
C SER A 208 -4.76 18.09 21.28
N GLY A 209 -5.36 17.44 22.29
CA GLY A 209 -6.71 16.87 22.17
C GLY A 209 -6.80 15.79 21.10
N THR A 210 -5.71 15.05 20.86
CA THR A 210 -5.63 14.01 19.84
C THR A 210 -5.44 12.63 20.47
N ARG A 211 -5.77 11.58 19.71
CA ARG A 211 -5.51 10.19 20.09
C ARG A 211 -5.02 9.41 18.89
N VAL A 212 -4.26 8.37 19.18
CA VAL A 212 -3.64 7.52 18.17
C VAL A 212 -4.48 6.24 18.02
N VAL A 213 -5.09 6.02 16.87
CA VAL A 213 -5.95 4.85 16.60
C VAL A 213 -5.36 3.98 15.50
N ARG A 214 -5.70 2.70 15.50
CA ARG A 214 -5.25 1.76 14.47
C ARG A 214 -6.02 2.04 13.18
N THR A 215 -5.32 2.21 12.06
CA THR A 215 -5.98 2.07 10.77
C THR A 215 -6.12 0.58 10.47
N ARG A 216 -7.24 0.16 9.87
CA ARG A 216 -7.36 -1.21 9.33
C ARG A 216 -7.03 -1.19 7.83
N MET A 217 -6.19 -0.26 7.38
CA MET A 217 -6.06 0.01 5.94
C MET A 217 -5.33 -1.14 5.25
N TYR A 218 -4.27 -1.69 5.85
CA TYR A 218 -3.61 -2.88 5.32
C TYR A 218 -4.48 -4.12 5.45
N ALA A 219 -5.27 -4.24 6.52
CA ALA A 219 -6.23 -5.33 6.64
C ALA A 219 -7.34 -5.25 5.58
N ALA A 220 -7.82 -4.05 5.27
CA ALA A 220 -8.82 -3.79 4.23
C ALA A 220 -8.23 -3.99 2.83
N LEU A 221 -7.00 -3.55 2.58
CA LEU A 221 -6.28 -3.81 1.32
C LEU A 221 -5.98 -5.30 1.14
N ALA A 222 -5.53 -5.99 2.19
CA ALA A 222 -5.32 -7.43 2.15
C ALA A 222 -6.63 -8.21 1.94
N ALA A 223 -7.72 -7.80 2.59
CA ALA A 223 -9.04 -8.36 2.37
C ALA A 223 -9.54 -8.10 0.93
N GLY A 224 -9.34 -6.89 0.41
CA GLY A 224 -9.68 -6.52 -0.96
C GLY A 224 -8.86 -7.28 -2.00
N ALA A 225 -7.56 -7.47 -1.75
CA ALA A 225 -6.68 -8.28 -2.60
C ALA A 225 -7.07 -9.76 -2.57
N ALA A 226 -7.41 -10.31 -1.40
CA ALA A 226 -7.91 -11.67 -1.25
C ALA A 226 -9.25 -11.86 -1.97
N ASP A 227 -10.14 -10.87 -1.90
CA ASP A 227 -11.43 -10.89 -2.61
C ASP A 227 -11.22 -10.80 -4.13
N LEU A 228 -10.33 -9.92 -4.60
CA LEU A 228 -9.94 -9.84 -6.01
C LEU A 228 -9.34 -11.17 -6.51
N ALA A 229 -8.47 -11.81 -5.72
CA ALA A 229 -7.87 -13.09 -6.06
C ALA A 229 -8.92 -14.21 -6.14
N ARG A 230 -9.90 -14.24 -5.22
CA ARG A 230 -11.05 -15.17 -5.31
C ARG A 230 -11.86 -14.94 -6.57
N ARG A 231 -12.19 -13.68 -6.89
CA ARG A 231 -12.93 -13.32 -8.11
C ARG A 231 -12.17 -13.72 -9.38
N ALA A 232 -10.86 -13.50 -9.42
CA ALA A 232 -10.02 -13.91 -10.55
C ALA A 232 -10.00 -15.44 -10.70
N ALA A 233 -9.90 -16.19 -9.60
CA ALA A 233 -9.98 -17.64 -9.61
C ALA A 233 -11.36 -18.15 -10.07
N GLU A 234 -12.45 -17.55 -9.58
CA GLU A 234 -13.83 -17.88 -10.00
C GLU A 234 -14.07 -17.56 -11.48
N ALA A 235 -13.56 -16.43 -11.96
CA ALA A 235 -13.61 -16.04 -13.37
C ALA A 235 -12.81 -17.02 -14.24
N ALA A 236 -11.62 -17.44 -13.82
CA ALA A 236 -10.81 -18.43 -14.53
C ALA A 236 -11.49 -19.81 -14.57
N VAL A 237 -12.10 -20.25 -13.48
CA VAL A 237 -12.90 -21.50 -13.42
C VAL A 237 -14.10 -21.42 -14.36
N THR A 238 -14.80 -20.28 -14.38
CA THR A 238 -15.98 -20.08 -15.23
C THR A 238 -15.60 -20.01 -16.70
N ALA A 239 -14.52 -19.31 -17.03
CA ALA A 239 -13.95 -19.26 -18.37
C ALA A 239 -13.54 -20.66 -18.83
N GLY A 240 -12.78 -21.42 -18.03
CA GLY A 240 -12.36 -22.79 -18.36
C GLY A 240 -13.51 -23.77 -18.57
N ARG A 241 -14.66 -23.56 -17.93
CA ARG A 241 -15.88 -24.35 -18.18
C ARG A 241 -16.62 -23.93 -19.46
N GLN A 242 -16.47 -22.69 -19.89
CA GLN A 242 -17.10 -22.17 -21.11
C GLN A 242 -16.23 -22.32 -22.36
N THR A 243 -14.90 -22.47 -22.20
CA THR A 243 -13.94 -22.54 -23.31
C THR A 243 -13.46 -23.96 -23.61
N SER A 244 -14.38 -24.84 -23.99
CA SER A 244 -14.04 -25.97 -24.85
C SER A 244 -13.82 -25.57 -26.34
N GLY A 245 -13.96 -24.28 -26.69
CA GLY A 245 -13.78 -23.78 -28.06
C GLY A 245 -13.01 -22.45 -28.26
N LEU A 246 -12.68 -21.70 -27.21
CA LEU A 246 -11.98 -20.39 -27.30
C LEU A 246 -10.71 -20.34 -26.40
N ALA A 247 -10.04 -21.48 -26.25
CA ALA A 247 -9.02 -21.73 -25.23
C ALA A 247 -7.74 -20.86 -25.35
N VAL A 248 -7.40 -20.38 -26.56
CA VAL A 248 -6.11 -19.68 -26.78
C VAL A 248 -6.16 -18.20 -26.36
N ALA A 249 -7.23 -17.47 -26.69
CA ALA A 249 -7.39 -16.06 -26.31
C ALA A 249 -7.68 -15.90 -24.80
N ALA A 250 -8.43 -16.83 -24.22
CA ALA A 250 -8.65 -16.88 -22.77
C ALA A 250 -7.36 -17.24 -22.01
N GLY A 251 -6.52 -18.13 -22.57
CA GLY A 251 -5.24 -18.50 -21.98
C GLY A 251 -4.30 -17.30 -21.79
N GLN A 252 -4.19 -16.41 -22.76
CA GLN A 252 -3.34 -15.20 -22.65
C GLN A 252 -3.84 -14.22 -21.59
N VAL A 253 -5.15 -13.93 -21.56
CA VAL A 253 -5.74 -13.05 -20.53
C VAL A 253 -5.60 -13.64 -19.13
N THR A 254 -5.70 -14.97 -18.99
CA THR A 254 -5.55 -15.67 -17.70
C THR A 254 -4.09 -15.67 -17.23
N VAL A 255 -3.14 -15.77 -18.16
CA VAL A 255 -1.70 -15.67 -17.86
C VAL A 255 -1.33 -14.26 -17.41
N ASP A 256 -1.85 -13.22 -18.07
CA ASP A 256 -1.58 -11.82 -17.72
C ASP A 256 -2.25 -11.40 -16.40
N LEU A 257 -3.46 -11.87 -16.13
CA LEU A 257 -4.10 -11.65 -14.82
C LEU A 257 -3.40 -12.44 -13.70
N GLY A 258 -2.91 -13.65 -13.99
CA GLY A 258 -2.15 -14.47 -13.05
C GLY A 258 -0.81 -13.85 -12.67
N THR A 259 -0.08 -13.26 -13.62
CA THR A 259 1.18 -12.55 -13.35
C THR A 259 0.93 -11.26 -12.56
N VAL A 260 -0.09 -10.47 -12.91
CA VAL A 260 -0.44 -9.25 -12.16
C VAL A 260 -0.89 -9.57 -10.72
N ALA A 261 -1.72 -10.61 -10.54
CA ALA A 261 -2.15 -11.05 -9.21
C ALA A 261 -1.00 -11.63 -8.38
N GLY A 262 -0.11 -12.41 -9.01
CA GLY A 262 1.08 -12.96 -8.36
C GLY A 262 2.08 -11.87 -7.93
N GLN A 263 2.24 -10.83 -8.75
CA GLN A 263 3.10 -9.70 -8.43
C GLN A 263 2.54 -8.84 -7.31
N GLY A 264 1.24 -8.52 -7.35
CA GLY A 264 0.56 -7.80 -6.25
C GLY A 264 0.55 -8.58 -4.93
N ALA A 265 0.45 -9.92 -4.98
CA ALA A 265 0.56 -10.76 -3.79
C ALA A 265 1.99 -10.79 -3.22
N ARG A 266 3.02 -10.81 -4.07
CA ARG A 266 4.43 -10.73 -3.66
C ARG A 266 4.78 -9.38 -3.06
N GLU A 267 4.35 -8.28 -3.69
CA GLU A 267 4.53 -6.92 -3.17
C GLU A 267 3.79 -6.71 -1.85
N GLY A 268 2.55 -7.23 -1.75
CA GLY A 268 1.77 -7.25 -0.51
C GLY A 268 2.42 -8.08 0.61
N ALA A 269 3.02 -9.23 0.28
CA ALA A 269 3.74 -10.06 1.26
C ALA A 269 5.07 -9.45 1.70
N GLN A 270 5.78 -8.78 0.79
CA GLN A 270 6.98 -8.00 1.13
C GLN A 270 6.63 -6.80 2.04
N ALA A 271 5.47 -6.19 1.85
CA ALA A 271 4.97 -5.13 2.72
C ALA A 271 4.50 -5.64 4.11
N VAL A 272 4.12 -6.91 4.23
CA VAL A 272 3.73 -7.57 5.50
C VAL A 272 4.93 -8.36 6.05
N ALA A 273 6.00 -7.64 6.39
CA ALA A 273 7.16 -8.21 7.07
C ALA A 273 6.84 -8.48 8.55
N GLY A 274 6.79 -9.76 8.95
CA GLY A 274 6.81 -10.09 10.38
C GLY A 274 6.39 -11.50 10.79
N SER A 275 5.76 -12.31 9.92
CA SER A 275 5.48 -13.70 10.27
C SER A 275 5.92 -14.65 9.16
N ALA A 276 6.96 -15.44 9.46
CA ALA A 276 7.48 -16.48 8.58
C ALA A 276 6.38 -17.42 8.00
N PRO A 277 5.29 -17.78 8.73
CA PRO A 277 4.24 -18.63 8.17
C PRO A 277 3.45 -17.94 7.05
N VAL A 278 3.17 -16.64 7.18
CA VAL A 278 2.43 -15.88 6.14
C VAL A 278 3.31 -15.66 4.93
N GLN A 279 4.59 -15.35 5.14
CA GLN A 279 5.56 -15.23 4.03
C GLN A 279 5.69 -16.55 3.27
N GLN A 280 5.78 -17.68 3.98
CA GLN A 280 5.89 -19.01 3.36
C GLN A 280 4.60 -19.43 2.66
N ALA A 281 3.42 -19.12 3.21
CA ALA A 281 2.15 -19.41 2.58
C ALA A 281 1.92 -18.58 1.30
N VAL A 282 2.26 -17.29 1.32
CA VAL A 282 2.13 -16.41 0.14
C VAL A 282 3.18 -16.74 -0.92
N ALA A 283 4.42 -17.06 -0.53
CA ALA A 283 5.45 -17.53 -1.45
C ALA A 283 5.00 -18.80 -2.20
N ARG A 284 4.51 -19.82 -1.48
CA ARG A 284 3.98 -21.05 -2.09
C ARG A 284 2.79 -20.79 -3.01
N ALA A 285 1.90 -19.86 -2.65
CA ALA A 285 0.78 -19.48 -3.52
C ALA A 285 1.26 -18.77 -4.80
N GLY A 286 2.25 -17.88 -4.69
CA GLY A 286 2.87 -17.22 -5.84
C GLY A 286 3.62 -18.19 -6.76
N ASP A 287 4.33 -19.17 -6.20
CA ASP A 287 5.04 -20.20 -6.97
C ASP A 287 4.06 -21.14 -7.69
N ALA A 288 2.96 -21.52 -7.04
CA ALA A 288 1.90 -22.31 -7.66
C ALA A 288 1.19 -21.57 -8.81
N ALA A 289 0.92 -20.27 -8.64
CA ALA A 289 0.34 -19.43 -9.69
C ALA A 289 1.30 -19.27 -10.88
N THR A 290 2.59 -19.06 -10.62
CA THR A 290 3.63 -18.93 -11.66
C THR A 290 3.79 -20.24 -12.45
N ALA A 291 3.86 -21.38 -11.75
CA ALA A 291 3.95 -22.70 -12.37
C ALA A 291 2.71 -23.03 -13.21
N THR A 292 1.52 -22.60 -12.76
CA THR A 292 0.27 -22.76 -13.51
C THR A 292 0.29 -21.91 -14.79
N GLY A 293 0.72 -20.64 -14.70
CA GLY A 293 0.87 -19.76 -15.86
C GLY A 293 1.88 -20.28 -16.89
N GLN A 294 3.00 -20.86 -16.44
CA GLN A 294 4.00 -21.49 -17.32
C GLN A 294 3.41 -22.70 -18.05
N ARG A 295 2.72 -23.61 -17.35
CA ARG A 295 2.07 -24.78 -17.98
C ARG A 295 0.98 -24.38 -18.97
N LEU A 296 0.21 -23.34 -18.67
CA LEU A 296 -0.79 -22.80 -19.61
C LEU A 296 -0.13 -22.20 -20.86
N ARG A 297 1.01 -21.52 -20.70
CA ARG A 297 1.78 -20.96 -21.82
C ARG A 297 2.42 -22.07 -22.68
N GLU A 298 3.00 -23.09 -22.06
CA GLU A 298 3.54 -24.27 -22.76
C GLU A 298 2.44 -25.02 -23.51
N GLY A 299 1.27 -25.21 -22.89
CA GLY A 299 0.08 -25.79 -23.53
C GLY A 299 -0.38 -24.96 -24.72
N ALA A 300 -0.49 -23.63 -24.57
CA ALA A 300 -0.86 -22.74 -25.67
C ALA A 300 0.16 -22.75 -26.82
N GLN A 301 1.46 -22.81 -26.52
CA GLN A 301 2.51 -22.95 -27.54
C GLN A 301 2.44 -24.31 -28.25
N ALA A 302 2.08 -25.38 -27.55
CA ALA A 302 1.84 -26.70 -28.13
C ALA A 302 0.60 -26.72 -29.06
N VAL A 303 -0.46 -25.93 -28.79
CA VAL A 303 -1.61 -25.75 -29.72
C VAL A 303 -1.15 -25.18 -31.06
N VAL A 304 -0.20 -24.24 -31.05
CA VAL A 304 0.31 -23.60 -32.27
C VAL A 304 1.18 -24.58 -33.09
N GLY A 305 1.72 -25.62 -32.46
CA GLY A 305 2.56 -26.66 -33.07
C GLY A 305 1.82 -27.97 -33.33
N ARG A 306 0.98 -28.04 -34.37
CA ARG A 306 0.51 -29.27 -35.05
C ARG A 306 -0.26 -30.35 -34.26
N GLU A 307 -0.54 -30.24 -32.96
CA GLU A 307 -1.49 -31.16 -32.30
C GLU A 307 -2.95 -30.82 -32.67
N SER A 308 -3.80 -31.85 -32.78
CA SER A 308 -5.21 -31.63 -33.12
C SER A 308 -5.88 -30.80 -32.02
N VAL A 309 -6.62 -29.77 -32.42
CA VAL A 309 -7.30 -28.83 -31.50
C VAL A 309 -8.10 -29.57 -30.42
N GLN A 310 -8.67 -30.74 -30.73
CA GLN A 310 -9.38 -31.59 -29.77
C GLN A 310 -8.48 -32.14 -28.66
N GLN A 311 -7.31 -32.69 -29.01
CA GLN A 311 -6.38 -33.24 -28.03
C GLN A 311 -5.79 -32.16 -27.12
N THR A 312 -5.59 -30.95 -27.64
CA THR A 312 -5.11 -29.83 -26.84
C THR A 312 -6.21 -29.23 -25.96
N VAL A 313 -7.47 -29.21 -26.40
CA VAL A 313 -8.62 -28.84 -25.55
C VAL A 313 -8.74 -29.81 -24.37
N GLU A 314 -8.58 -31.12 -24.61
CA GLU A 314 -8.65 -32.13 -23.55
C GLU A 314 -7.50 -32.00 -22.54
N LYS A 315 -6.26 -31.87 -23.02
CA LYS A 315 -5.09 -31.63 -22.14
C LYS A 315 -5.20 -30.32 -21.36
N THR A 316 -5.73 -29.25 -21.98
CA THR A 316 -5.94 -27.97 -21.30
C THR A 316 -7.04 -28.06 -20.25
N ALA A 317 -8.12 -28.79 -20.53
CA ALA A 317 -9.20 -29.04 -19.57
C ALA A 317 -8.70 -29.86 -18.36
N VAL A 318 -7.84 -30.86 -18.58
CA VAL A 318 -7.20 -31.65 -17.51
C VAL A 318 -6.21 -30.80 -16.70
N ALA A 319 -5.41 -29.95 -17.35
CA ALA A 319 -4.50 -29.05 -16.64
C ALA A 319 -5.24 -27.98 -15.83
N ALA A 320 -6.32 -27.42 -16.38
CA ALA A 320 -7.19 -26.48 -15.70
C ALA A 320 -7.90 -27.12 -14.50
N SER A 321 -8.44 -28.34 -14.66
CA SER A 321 -9.08 -29.05 -13.54
C SER A 321 -8.09 -29.40 -12.43
N ALA A 322 -6.87 -29.83 -12.77
CA ALA A 322 -5.79 -30.09 -11.81
C ALA A 322 -5.34 -28.81 -11.08
N ALA A 323 -5.24 -27.68 -11.78
CA ALA A 323 -4.92 -26.38 -11.16
C ALA A 323 -6.01 -25.91 -10.20
N VAL A 324 -7.28 -26.06 -10.59
CA VAL A 324 -8.44 -25.75 -9.75
C VAL A 324 -8.49 -26.66 -8.52
N GLN A 325 -8.18 -27.94 -8.69
CA GLN A 325 -8.15 -28.92 -7.59
C GLN A 325 -7.02 -28.62 -6.60
N SER A 326 -5.83 -28.24 -7.10
CA SER A 326 -4.71 -27.78 -6.27
C SER A 326 -5.02 -26.48 -5.52
N ALA A 327 -5.65 -25.51 -6.19
CA ALA A 327 -6.11 -24.28 -5.55
C ALA A 327 -7.16 -24.54 -4.46
N ARG A 328 -8.10 -25.46 -4.72
CA ARG A 328 -9.12 -25.89 -3.75
C ARG A 328 -8.51 -26.57 -2.54
N GLU A 329 -7.55 -27.48 -2.75
CA GLU A 329 -6.81 -28.13 -1.65
C GLU A 329 -6.00 -27.12 -0.83
N GLY A 330 -5.36 -26.14 -1.49
CA GLY A 330 -4.64 -25.05 -0.82
C GLY A 330 -5.56 -24.18 0.03
N ALA A 331 -6.71 -23.80 -0.51
CA ALA A 331 -7.72 -23.03 0.20
C ALA A 331 -8.32 -23.82 1.37
N GLU A 332 -8.58 -25.12 1.21
CA GLU A 332 -9.05 -25.99 2.29
C GLU A 332 -8.01 -26.17 3.39
N LYS A 333 -6.72 -26.34 3.04
CA LYS A 333 -5.63 -26.40 4.02
C LYS A 333 -5.49 -25.08 4.79
N LEU A 334 -5.66 -23.94 4.12
CA LEU A 334 -5.67 -22.63 4.77
C LEU A 334 -6.87 -22.49 5.71
N ALA A 335 -8.07 -22.87 5.25
CA ALA A 335 -9.32 -22.81 6.03
C ALA A 335 -9.29 -23.75 7.26
N ARG A 336 -8.55 -24.86 7.17
CA ARG A 336 -8.33 -25.80 8.28
C ARG A 336 -7.21 -25.39 9.23
N SER A 337 -6.44 -24.35 8.92
CA SER A 337 -5.40 -23.88 9.84
C SER A 337 -6.01 -23.27 11.10
N ALA A 338 -5.51 -23.66 12.27
CA ALA A 338 -6.02 -23.19 13.56
C ALA A 338 -6.15 -21.65 13.68
N PRO A 339 -5.21 -20.83 13.15
CA PRO A 339 -5.35 -19.37 13.19
C PRO A 339 -6.52 -18.85 12.34
N VAL A 340 -6.79 -19.50 11.21
CA VAL A 340 -7.89 -19.14 10.31
C VAL A 340 -9.22 -19.60 10.90
N GLN A 341 -9.29 -20.79 11.50
CA GLN A 341 -10.48 -21.23 12.22
C GLN A 341 -10.81 -20.32 13.40
N GLN A 342 -9.81 -19.89 14.16
CA GLN A 342 -9.99 -18.95 15.27
C GLN A 342 -10.47 -17.57 14.78
N ALA A 343 -9.99 -17.10 13.63
CA ALA A 343 -10.44 -15.86 13.01
C ALA A 343 -11.88 -15.98 12.45
N LEU A 344 -12.22 -17.10 11.81
CA LEU A 344 -13.55 -17.36 11.24
C LEU A 344 -14.63 -17.56 12.31
N ASN A 345 -14.28 -18.15 13.44
CA ASN A 345 -15.19 -18.33 14.58
C ASN A 345 -15.39 -17.05 15.40
N SER A 346 -14.65 -15.98 15.11
CA SER A 346 -14.89 -14.67 15.71
C SER A 346 -16.14 -14.00 15.10
N PRO A 347 -16.82 -13.08 15.82
CA PRO A 347 -17.93 -12.31 15.27
C PRO A 347 -17.56 -11.54 13.99
N ALA A 348 -16.33 -11.04 13.90
CA ALA A 348 -15.79 -10.41 12.70
C ALA A 348 -15.64 -11.41 11.53
N GLY A 349 -15.29 -12.66 11.84
CA GLY A 349 -15.26 -13.78 10.91
C GLY A 349 -16.66 -14.10 10.36
N GLN A 350 -17.67 -14.15 11.23
CA GLN A 350 -19.06 -14.40 10.83
C GLN A 350 -19.63 -13.27 9.95
N GLN A 351 -19.31 -12.01 10.26
CA GLN A 351 -19.70 -10.87 9.42
C GLN A 351 -19.00 -10.88 8.06
N ALA A 352 -17.71 -11.23 8.03
CA ALA A 352 -16.96 -11.42 6.80
C ALA A 352 -17.52 -12.60 5.96
N GLN A 353 -17.99 -13.66 6.60
CA GLN A 353 -18.68 -14.77 5.94
C GLN A 353 -20.02 -14.34 5.33
N ALA A 354 -20.82 -13.55 6.05
CA ALA A 354 -22.10 -13.03 5.54
C ALA A 354 -21.91 -12.08 4.34
N LEU A 355 -20.93 -11.18 4.41
CA LEU A 355 -20.55 -10.32 3.28
C LEU A 355 -20.00 -11.13 2.11
N GLY A 356 -19.20 -12.17 2.40
CA GLY A 356 -18.71 -13.12 1.40
C GLY A 356 -19.83 -13.88 0.71
N ALA A 357 -20.85 -14.34 1.44
CA ALA A 357 -22.01 -15.04 0.89
C ALA A 357 -22.85 -14.12 -0.01
N ALA A 358 -23.09 -12.88 0.43
CA ALA A 358 -23.80 -11.87 -0.37
C ALA A 358 -23.01 -11.44 -1.63
N GLY A 359 -21.69 -11.42 -1.54
CA GLY A 359 -20.79 -11.19 -2.68
C GLY A 359 -20.81 -12.36 -3.67
N ALA A 360 -20.73 -13.59 -3.17
CA ALA A 360 -20.78 -14.81 -3.98
C ALA A 360 -22.13 -14.96 -4.72
N GLN A 361 -23.23 -14.53 -4.11
CA GLN A 361 -24.54 -14.51 -4.77
C GLN A 361 -24.55 -13.50 -5.92
N ARG A 362 -24.10 -12.26 -5.69
CA ARG A 362 -23.98 -11.24 -6.75
C ARG A 362 -23.06 -11.65 -7.88
N ALA A 363 -21.96 -12.34 -7.58
CA ALA A 363 -21.06 -12.86 -8.60
C ALA A 363 -21.72 -13.96 -9.46
N ARG A 364 -22.52 -14.84 -8.85
CA ARG A 364 -23.33 -15.83 -9.58
C ARG A 364 -24.35 -15.16 -10.50
N ASP A 365 -25.01 -14.09 -10.04
CA ASP A 365 -26.00 -13.36 -10.83
C ASP A 365 -25.33 -12.69 -12.05
N VAL A 366 -24.20 -12.00 -11.84
CA VAL A 366 -23.43 -11.37 -12.92
C VAL A 366 -22.84 -12.41 -13.89
N GLY A 367 -22.32 -13.53 -13.37
CA GLY A 367 -21.83 -14.63 -14.18
C GLY A 367 -22.94 -15.28 -15.02
N GLY A 368 -24.14 -15.40 -14.46
CA GLY A 368 -25.34 -15.84 -15.18
C GLY A 368 -25.70 -14.89 -16.32
N GLN A 369 -25.71 -13.59 -16.07
CA GLN A 369 -25.95 -12.56 -17.10
C GLN A 369 -24.90 -12.58 -18.22
N ALA A 370 -23.61 -12.71 -17.86
CA ALA A 370 -22.53 -12.80 -18.84
C ALA A 370 -22.62 -14.08 -19.69
N ALA A 371 -22.96 -15.22 -19.08
CA ALA A 371 -23.20 -16.46 -19.80
C ALA A 371 -24.38 -16.37 -20.77
N GLU A 372 -25.47 -15.71 -20.36
CA GLU A 372 -26.64 -15.43 -21.20
C GLU A 372 -26.24 -14.58 -22.41
N GLN A 373 -25.44 -13.53 -22.20
CA GLN A 373 -24.96 -12.64 -23.25
C GLN A 373 -24.03 -13.36 -24.22
N ALA A 374 -23.13 -14.22 -23.73
CA ALA A 374 -22.27 -15.04 -24.56
C ALA A 374 -23.08 -16.00 -25.46
N ARG A 375 -24.14 -16.63 -24.93
CA ARG A 375 -25.06 -17.46 -25.73
C ARG A 375 -25.75 -16.66 -26.82
N ARG A 376 -26.18 -15.43 -26.55
CA ARG A 376 -26.79 -14.54 -27.56
C ARG A 376 -25.81 -14.19 -28.68
N ILE A 377 -24.57 -13.85 -28.33
CA ILE A 377 -23.51 -13.53 -29.31
C ILE A 377 -23.17 -14.77 -30.15
N GLY A 378 -22.98 -15.93 -29.50
CA GLY A 378 -22.75 -17.20 -30.18
C GLY A 378 -23.87 -17.58 -31.13
N GLY A 379 -25.13 -17.40 -30.72
CA GLY A 379 -26.32 -17.61 -31.55
C GLY A 379 -26.31 -16.72 -32.80
N ARG A 380 -26.00 -15.42 -32.67
CA ARG A 380 -25.86 -14.50 -33.82
C ARG A 380 -24.72 -14.90 -34.74
N ALA A 381 -23.56 -15.26 -34.20
CA ALA A 381 -22.43 -15.70 -35.01
C ALA A 381 -22.77 -16.94 -35.84
N GLN A 382 -23.50 -17.89 -35.24
CA GLN A 382 -23.96 -19.08 -35.92
C GLN A 382 -25.02 -18.78 -37.00
N GLN A 383 -25.91 -17.82 -36.76
CA GLN A 383 -26.87 -17.32 -37.75
C GLN A 383 -26.17 -16.67 -38.95
N LEU A 384 -25.24 -15.74 -38.71
CA LEU A 384 -24.45 -15.08 -39.76
C LEU A 384 -23.63 -16.06 -40.59
N TRP A 385 -23.14 -17.13 -39.96
CA TRP A 385 -22.45 -18.20 -40.67
C TRP A 385 -23.40 -19.00 -41.57
N ARG A 386 -24.60 -19.36 -41.08
CA ARG A 386 -25.63 -20.04 -41.89
C ARG A 386 -26.10 -19.16 -43.05
N GLU A 387 -26.30 -17.87 -42.82
CA GLU A 387 -26.70 -16.90 -43.85
C GLU A 387 -25.65 -16.77 -44.96
N ARG A 388 -24.38 -16.59 -44.60
CA ARG A 388 -23.27 -16.58 -45.58
C ARG A 388 -23.17 -17.90 -46.34
N ARG A 389 -23.44 -19.02 -45.70
CA ARG A 389 -23.47 -20.33 -46.36
C ARG A 389 -24.64 -20.43 -47.35
N ALA A 390 -25.83 -19.97 -46.96
CA ALA A 390 -27.01 -19.94 -47.82
C ALA A 390 -26.81 -19.03 -49.06
N GLN A 391 -26.18 -17.86 -48.88
CA GLN A 391 -25.83 -16.95 -49.98
C GLN A 391 -24.87 -17.58 -50.99
N ARG A 392 -23.90 -18.40 -50.52
CA ARG A 392 -22.96 -19.12 -51.39
C ARG A 392 -23.60 -20.27 -52.16
N THR A 393 -24.69 -20.83 -51.63
CA THR A 393 -25.47 -21.89 -52.28
C THR A 393 -26.66 -21.35 -53.10
N GLY A 394 -26.79 -20.02 -53.23
CA GLY A 394 -27.79 -19.40 -54.09
C GLY A 394 -27.57 -19.78 -55.56
N PRO A 395 -28.63 -19.79 -56.39
CA PRO A 395 -28.52 -20.17 -57.80
C PRO A 395 -27.48 -19.27 -58.47
N VAL A 396 -26.47 -19.92 -59.05
CA VAL A 396 -25.45 -19.25 -59.88
C VAL A 396 -26.20 -18.49 -60.97
N PRO A 397 -25.97 -17.17 -61.15
CA PRO A 397 -26.67 -16.41 -62.17
C PRO A 397 -26.41 -17.05 -63.54
N PRO A 398 -27.45 -17.43 -64.30
CA PRO A 398 -27.29 -18.04 -65.61
C PRO A 398 -26.70 -16.99 -66.56
N GLY A 399 -25.43 -17.14 -66.94
CA GLY A 399 -24.79 -16.21 -67.88
C GLY A 399 -23.26 -16.08 -67.78
N ALA A 400 -22.56 -16.89 -66.99
CA ALA A 400 -21.09 -16.82 -66.86
C ALA A 400 -20.36 -17.92 -67.65
N ASP A 401 -20.93 -18.34 -68.78
CA ASP A 401 -20.23 -19.14 -69.79
C ASP A 401 -19.61 -18.17 -70.81
N THR A 402 -18.54 -17.47 -70.41
CA THR A 402 -17.64 -16.84 -71.38
C THR A 402 -16.39 -17.69 -71.46
N GLU A 403 -16.31 -18.49 -72.51
CA GLU A 403 -15.10 -19.14 -73.00
C GLU A 403 -13.91 -18.15 -72.97
N PRO A 404 -12.75 -18.55 -72.44
CA PRO A 404 -11.52 -17.80 -72.64
C PRO A 404 -11.09 -17.95 -74.11
N ASP A 405 -11.16 -16.84 -74.83
CA ASP A 405 -10.71 -16.70 -76.22
C ASP A 405 -9.19 -16.98 -76.30
N GLU A 406 -8.86 -18.18 -76.76
CA GLU A 406 -7.53 -18.58 -77.23
C GLU A 406 -7.24 -17.85 -78.54
N GLY A 407 -6.51 -16.75 -78.49
CA GLY A 407 -5.96 -16.17 -79.71
C GLY A 407 -5.53 -14.72 -79.59
N ASP A 408 -4.28 -14.50 -79.20
CA ASP A 408 -3.51 -13.46 -79.89
C ASP A 408 -2.03 -13.81 -79.91
N GLU A 409 -1.71 -14.49 -81.00
CA GLU A 409 -0.40 -14.65 -81.62
C GLU A 409 0.02 -13.27 -82.18
N ILE A 410 1.00 -12.59 -81.56
CA ILE A 410 1.71 -11.50 -82.24
C ILE A 410 3.19 -11.84 -82.34
N THR A 411 3.56 -12.13 -83.60
CA THR A 411 4.88 -12.23 -84.17
C THR A 411 5.48 -10.83 -84.42
N GLY A 412 6.82 -10.73 -84.29
CA GLY A 412 7.67 -9.88 -85.14
C GLY A 412 8.08 -8.49 -84.66
N ALA A 413 9.31 -8.37 -84.14
CA ALA A 413 10.46 -7.73 -84.82
C ALA A 413 11.74 -7.91 -83.99
#